data_AF-A0A9X4L637-F1
#
_entry.id   AF-A0A9X4L637-F1
#
_cell.length_a   1.000
_cell.length_b   1.000
_cell.length_c   1.000
_cell.angle_alpha   90.00
_cell.angle_beta   90.00
_cell.angle_gamma   90.00
#
_symmetry.space_group_name_H-M   'P 1'
#
loop_
_entity.id
_entity.type
_entity.pdbx_description
1 polymer ?
#
loop_
_entity_poly.entity_id
_entity_poly.type
_entity_poly.pdbx_seq_one_letter_code
_entity_poly.pdbx_strand_id
1 'polypeptide(L)'
;MGRQGEGRAAKFGRARAGRLEAVARRFRLANSGDHAALHVHAEETTNGWWMAADDLYFTLLPGESREVVVTCWRKRAGGFLAGDTGLTAALPELIFKSF
;
A
#
# COMPACT_ATOMS: atom_id res chain seq x y z
N MET A 1 2.71 5.12 -58.56
CA MET A 1 3.02 6.54 -58.34
C MET A 1 2.32 6.95 -57.04
N GLY A 2 3.08 7.23 -55.97
CA GLY A 2 2.58 7.61 -54.62
C GLY A 2 1.87 8.97 -54.62
N ARG A 3 1.23 9.48 -53.55
CA ARG A 3 1.52 9.47 -52.11
C ARG A 3 0.24 9.88 -51.31
N GLN A 4 0.15 9.39 -50.05
CA GLN A 4 -0.12 10.08 -48.75
C GLN A 4 -1.28 11.12 -48.64
N GLY A 5 -2.00 11.31 -47.53
CA GLY A 5 -1.99 10.85 -46.14
C GLY A 5 -3.16 11.58 -45.42
N GLU A 6 -3.73 11.08 -44.33
CA GLU A 6 -3.55 11.71 -43.01
C GLU A 6 -4.03 10.74 -41.91
N GLY A 7 -3.07 10.14 -41.20
CA GLY A 7 -3.33 9.51 -39.91
C GLY A 7 -3.07 10.53 -38.82
N ARG A 8 -4.11 10.84 -38.03
CA ARG A 8 -4.01 11.75 -36.88
C ARG A 8 -3.16 11.06 -35.80
N ALA A 9 -1.90 11.45 -35.68
CA ALA A 9 -1.01 10.95 -34.63
C ALA A 9 -1.52 11.43 -33.26
N ALA A 10 -1.99 10.49 -32.44
CA ALA A 10 -2.24 10.74 -31.03
C ALA A 10 -0.91 11.07 -30.34
N LYS A 11 -0.74 12.33 -29.93
CA LYS A 11 0.41 12.75 -29.12
C LYS A 11 0.23 12.19 -27.71
N PHE A 12 0.84 11.04 -27.43
CA PHE A 12 1.04 10.60 -26.04
C PHE A 12 2.10 11.50 -25.41
N GLY A 13 1.64 12.51 -24.66
CA GLY A 13 2.52 13.32 -23.84
C GLY A 13 3.29 12.44 -22.86
N ARG A 14 4.61 12.62 -22.76
CA ARG A 14 5.42 11.96 -21.74
C ARG A 14 4.98 12.47 -20.36
N ALA A 15 4.19 11.68 -19.64
CA ALA A 15 3.98 11.90 -18.22
C ALA A 15 5.31 11.68 -17.50
N ARG A 16 5.83 12.70 -16.80
CA ARG A 16 6.87 12.47 -15.80
C ARG A 16 6.23 11.71 -14.66
N ALA A 17 6.65 10.46 -14.42
CA ALA A 17 6.31 9.75 -13.21
C ALA A 17 6.89 10.54 -12.01
N GLY A 18 6.04 11.27 -11.29
CA GLY A 18 6.45 11.95 -10.07
C GLY A 18 6.85 10.90 -9.03
N ARG A 19 8.00 11.08 -8.38
CA ARG A 19 8.46 10.20 -7.28
C ARG A 19 7.38 10.13 -6.21
N LEU A 20 6.81 8.96 -5.93
CA LEU A 20 5.87 8.80 -4.82
C LEU A 20 6.60 8.99 -3.49
N GLU A 21 6.00 9.72 -2.56
CA GLU A 21 6.49 9.81 -1.18
C GLU A 21 6.20 8.48 -0.49
N ALA A 22 7.25 7.80 -0.05
CA ALA A 22 7.17 6.46 0.52
C ALA A 22 7.76 6.45 1.94
N VAL A 23 7.07 5.75 2.85
CA VAL A 23 7.52 5.51 4.22
C VAL A 23 7.52 4.00 4.46
N ALA A 24 8.67 3.44 4.82
CA ALA A 24 8.80 2.03 5.21
C ALA A 24 9.03 1.92 6.71
N ARG A 25 8.31 1.00 7.38
CA ARG A 25 8.43 0.75 8.82
C ARG A 25 8.56 -0.75 9.06
N ARG A 26 9.47 -1.13 9.95
CA ARG A 26 9.63 -2.51 10.43
C ARG A 26 8.96 -2.67 11.79
N PHE A 27 8.19 -3.74 11.94
CA PHE A 27 7.50 -4.10 13.16
C PHE A 27 7.93 -5.49 13.60
N ARG A 28 8.08 -5.69 14.91
CA ARG A 28 8.20 -7.02 15.49
C ARG A 28 6.90 -7.32 16.23
N LEU A 29 6.19 -8.33 15.77
CA LEU A 29 4.93 -8.78 16.33
C LEU A 29 5.18 -10.03 17.15
N ALA A 30 4.57 -10.14 18.31
CA ALA A 30 4.69 -11.28 19.20
C ALA A 30 3.30 -11.72 19.64
N ASN A 31 3.04 -13.03 19.58
CA ASN A 31 1.82 -13.60 20.16
C ASN A 31 2.12 -14.06 21.60
N SER A 32 1.73 -13.24 22.57
CA SER A 32 1.83 -13.56 24.00
C SER A 32 0.59 -14.27 24.55
N GLY A 33 -0.38 -14.59 23.70
CA GLY A 33 -1.56 -15.37 24.09
C GLY A 33 -1.28 -16.87 24.13
N ASP A 34 -2.31 -17.63 24.49
CA ASP A 34 -2.33 -19.09 24.57
C ASP A 34 -2.94 -19.77 23.33
N HIS A 35 -3.48 -18.99 22.40
CA HIS A 35 -4.06 -19.44 21.14
C HIS A 35 -3.30 -18.89 19.93
N ALA A 36 -3.39 -19.59 18.79
CA ALA A 36 -2.82 -19.11 17.54
C ALA A 36 -3.58 -17.86 17.05
N ALA A 37 -2.85 -16.82 16.67
CA ALA A 37 -3.38 -15.68 15.95
C ALA A 37 -3.35 -16.00 14.45
N LEU A 38 -4.52 -16.25 13.86
CA LEU A 38 -4.64 -16.57 12.44
C LEU A 38 -4.84 -15.30 11.60
N HIS A 39 -4.43 -15.36 10.34
CA HIS A 39 -4.59 -14.29 9.36
C HIS A 39 -4.17 -12.90 9.87
N VAL A 40 -3.03 -12.86 10.58
CA VAL A 40 -2.42 -11.63 11.03
C VAL A 40 -2.07 -10.78 9.81
N HIS A 41 -2.56 -9.54 9.77
CA HIS A 41 -2.29 -8.61 8.67
C HIS A 41 -2.26 -7.16 9.18
N ALA A 42 -1.58 -6.30 8.44
CA ALA A 42 -1.58 -4.86 8.67
C ALA A 42 -2.78 -4.20 7.97
N GLU A 43 -3.31 -3.13 8.56
CA GLU A 43 -4.27 -2.22 7.95
C GLU A 43 -3.80 -0.77 8.11
N GLU A 44 -3.97 0.03 7.05
CA GLU A 44 -3.78 1.48 7.07
C GLU A 44 -5.12 2.16 7.31
N THR A 45 -5.27 2.88 8.41
CA THR A 45 -6.59 3.34 8.88
C THR A 45 -6.97 4.74 8.42
N THR A 46 -6.02 5.52 7.88
CA THR A 46 -6.31 6.91 7.48
C THR A 46 -6.91 7.00 6.09
N ASN A 47 -6.77 5.96 5.25
CA ASN A 47 -7.10 5.93 3.83
C ASN A 47 -6.35 7.00 3.00
N GLY A 48 -5.30 7.61 3.56
CA GLY A 48 -4.44 8.60 2.89
C GLY A 48 -3.27 7.96 2.14
N TRP A 49 -3.06 6.65 2.32
CA TRP A 49 -1.87 5.95 1.86
C TRP A 49 -2.22 4.64 1.15
N TRP A 50 -1.46 4.31 0.12
CA TRP A 50 -1.34 2.95 -0.37
C TRP A 50 -0.43 2.17 0.54
N MET A 51 -0.66 0.87 0.67
CA MET A 51 0.12 0.01 1.56
C MET A 51 0.48 -1.31 0.87
N ALA A 52 1.70 -1.78 1.15
CA ALA A 52 2.12 -3.16 0.91
C ALA A 52 2.91 -3.66 2.13
N ALA A 53 2.81 -4.95 2.43
CA ALA A 53 3.65 -5.62 3.43
C ALA A 53 4.48 -6.70 2.73
N ASP A 54 5.65 -7.01 3.28
CA ASP A 54 6.48 -8.15 2.84
C ASP A 54 5.81 -9.49 3.13
N ASP A 55 4.96 -9.55 4.17
CA ASP A 55 4.05 -10.66 4.47
C ASP A 55 2.62 -10.13 4.65
N LEU A 56 1.74 -10.46 3.71
CA LEU A 56 0.36 -9.92 3.68
C LEU A 56 -0.55 -10.57 4.72
N TYR A 57 -0.40 -11.89 4.92
CA TYR A 57 -1.20 -12.66 5.86
C TYR A 57 -0.35 -13.81 6.40
N PHE A 58 -0.30 -13.93 7.72
CA PHE A 58 0.43 -15.02 8.36
C PHE A 58 -0.25 -15.48 9.64
N THR A 59 0.28 -16.56 10.21
CA THR A 59 -0.11 -17.06 11.52
C THR A 59 1.02 -16.82 12.51
N LEU A 60 0.68 -16.46 13.75
CA LEU A 60 1.59 -16.50 14.89
C LEU A 60 1.05 -17.49 15.92
N LEU A 61 1.82 -18.55 16.16
CA LEU A 61 1.51 -19.50 17.23
C LEU A 61 1.81 -18.88 18.60
N PRO A 62 1.28 -19.44 19.71
CA PRO A 62 1.61 -18.99 21.06
C PRO A 62 3.13 -18.92 21.30
N GLY A 63 3.60 -17.77 21.77
CA GLY A 63 5.02 -17.50 22.04
C GLY A 63 5.86 -17.13 20.81
N GLU A 64 5.32 -17.22 19.59
CA GLU A 64 6.06 -16.84 18.39
C GLU A 64 6.19 -15.33 18.25
N SER A 65 7.25 -14.92 17.53
CA SER A 65 7.41 -13.56 17.05
C SER A 65 7.81 -13.55 15.58
N ARG A 66 7.41 -12.50 14.87
CA ARG A 66 7.78 -12.26 13.47
C ARG A 66 8.09 -10.80 13.23
N GLU A 67 9.06 -10.55 12.34
CA GLU A 67 9.29 -9.23 11.80
C GLU A 67 8.50 -9.05 10.50
N VAL A 68 7.87 -7.88 10.34
CA VAL A 68 7.11 -7.49 9.15
C VAL A 68 7.52 -6.08 8.74
N VAL A 69 7.75 -5.88 7.44
CA VAL A 69 8.03 -4.56 6.87
C VAL A 69 6.81 -4.09 6.09
N VAL A 70 6.24 -2.97 6.52
CA VAL A 70 5.12 -2.30 5.84
C VAL A 70 5.65 -1.06 5.13
N THR A 71 5.38 -0.96 3.83
CA THR A 71 5.68 0.21 3.02
C THR A 71 4.39 0.91 2.62
N CYS A 72 4.33 2.22 2.89
CA CYS A 72 3.20 3.05 2.53
C CYS A 72 3.62 4.14 1.53
N TRP A 73 2.75 4.42 0.56
CA TRP A 73 2.94 5.51 -0.40
C TRP A 73 1.79 6.50 -0.32
N ARG A 74 2.09 7.80 -0.24
CA ARG A 74 1.04 8.81 -0.11
C ARG A 74 0.16 8.83 -1.34
N LYS A 75 -1.17 8.71 -1.16
CA LYS A 75 -2.12 8.87 -2.26
C LYS A 75 -2.08 10.33 -2.72
N ARG A 76 -1.91 10.55 -4.02
CA ARG A 76 -1.93 11.91 -4.64
C ARG A 76 -3.28 12.28 -5.21
N ALA A 77 -4.08 11.28 -5.52
CA ALA A 77 -5.45 11.36 -6.00
C ALA A 77 -6.14 10.08 -5.53
N GLY A 78 -7.47 10.06 -5.65
CA GLY A 78 -8.26 8.87 -5.34
C GLY A 78 -7.72 7.64 -6.05
N GLY A 79 -7.85 6.49 -5.38
CA GLY A 79 -7.20 5.28 -5.83
C GLY A 79 -7.77 4.72 -7.13
N PHE A 80 -8.81 3.89 -7.00
CA PHE A 80 -9.63 3.48 -8.14
C PHE A 80 -10.82 4.42 -8.37
N LEU A 81 -11.31 5.05 -7.31
CA LEU A 81 -12.41 6.02 -7.34
C LEU A 81 -11.88 7.43 -7.04
N ALA A 82 -12.40 8.44 -7.73
CA ALA A 82 -11.91 9.82 -7.64
C ALA A 82 -11.93 10.40 -6.21
N GLY A 83 -12.84 9.93 -5.34
CA GLY A 83 -12.96 10.37 -3.95
C GLY A 83 -12.25 9.48 -2.92
N ASP A 84 -11.48 8.47 -3.35
CA ASP A 84 -10.79 7.54 -2.45
C ASP A 84 -9.48 8.13 -1.89
N THR A 85 -9.62 9.26 -1.20
CA THR A 85 -8.57 9.93 -0.43
C THR A 85 -9.10 10.19 0.96
N GLY A 86 -8.51 9.54 1.96
CA GLY A 86 -8.88 9.71 3.36
C GLY A 86 -8.22 10.91 4.04
N LEU A 87 -8.09 10.82 5.37
CA LEU A 87 -7.55 11.88 6.21
C LEU A 87 -6.14 12.30 5.74
N THR A 88 -5.88 13.60 5.74
CA THR A 88 -4.58 14.19 5.38
C THR A 88 -3.55 14.05 6.50
N ALA A 89 -3.39 12.83 7.04
CA ALA A 89 -2.36 12.54 8.02
C ALA A 89 -0.96 12.69 7.40
N ALA A 90 -0.02 13.24 8.18
CA ALA A 90 1.36 13.42 7.73
C ALA A 90 2.12 12.09 7.60
N LEU A 91 1.72 11.07 8.34
CA LEU A 91 2.27 9.71 8.34
C LEU A 91 1.12 8.68 8.31
N PRO A 92 1.35 7.47 7.79
CA PRO A 92 0.36 6.40 7.82
C PRO A 92 0.13 5.91 9.26
N GLU A 93 -1.12 5.63 9.58
CA GLU A 93 -1.50 4.96 10.82
C GLU A 93 -1.74 3.48 10.53
N LEU A 94 -0.98 2.61 11.20
CA LEU A 94 -0.98 1.17 10.95
C LEU A 94 -1.44 0.43 12.20
N ILE A 95 -2.38 -0.49 12.03
CA ILE A 95 -2.79 -1.46 13.04
C ILE A 95 -2.57 -2.88 12.51
N PHE A 96 -2.41 -3.85 13.42
CA PHE A 96 -2.37 -5.27 13.07
C PHE A 96 -3.61 -5.96 13.64
N LYS A 97 -4.27 -6.75 12.81
CA LYS A 97 -5.46 -7.54 13.20
C LYS A 97 -5.24 -9.01 12.91
N SER A 98 -5.97 -9.85 13.63
CA SER A 98 -6.09 -11.30 13.47
C SER A 98 -7.55 -11.70 13.66
N PHE A 99 -7.97 -12.85 13.13
CA PHE A 99 -9.32 -13.38 13.31
C PHE A 99 -9.35 -14.89 13.47
#